data_AF-A0A812UEP3-F1
#
_entry.id   AF-A0A812UEP3-F1
#
_cell.length_a   1.000
_cell.length_b   1.000
_cell.length_c   1.000
_cell.angle_alpha   90.00
_cell.angle_beta   90.00
_cell.angle_gamma   90.00
#
_symmetry.space_group_name_H-M   'P 1'
#
loop_
_entity.id
_entity.type
_entity.pdbx_description
1 polymer ?
#
loop_
_entity_poly.entity_id
_entity_poly.type
_entity_poly.pdbx_seq_one_letter_code
_entity_poly.pdbx_strand_id
1 'polypeptide(L)'
;VRSVASAVLCFGANVTSCLLRRPAFALRDTDIAPEYLRHLTAPWTESANMLAWMPILDAETLPLNPLDAMQRGKYNKVPTILSSVTNETLAFVPTELMRLGNNWPSYHETLRIVFRERADKVAAHYAASPDSSALPPARRAAVVTTDALMTCYVRYAARALAAQGETYLSTFMLQPHSSQMQLNSLCVEGPPAGASCHAADVLYQIPTSPRMTQRTKLFYATDAESKLARHYTRAIIQFASGRQSDFVQYNATEDVSSRWSITGKSTLQRYHDHHCNFWEDVGYAADVWRGDNGTTHIPQFVV
;
A
#
# COMPACT_ATOMS: atom_id res chain seq x y z
N VAL A 1 7.22 10.94 -18.75
CA VAL A 1 7.77 11.19 -20.12
C VAL A 1 8.62 12.46 -20.24
N ARG A 2 8.10 13.69 -20.08
CA ARG A 2 8.89 14.93 -20.35
C ARG A 2 10.15 15.07 -19.48
N SER A 3 10.07 14.73 -18.20
CA SER A 3 11.21 14.79 -17.27
C SER A 3 12.30 13.78 -17.66
N VAL A 4 11.91 12.53 -17.93
CA VAL A 4 12.82 11.49 -18.44
C VAL A 4 13.45 11.92 -19.77
N ALA A 5 12.65 12.42 -20.73
CA ALA A 5 13.14 12.93 -22.00
C ALA A 5 14.17 14.04 -21.81
N SER A 6 13.92 14.99 -20.92
CA SER A 6 14.85 16.08 -20.62
C SER A 6 16.16 15.56 -20.00
N ALA A 7 16.07 14.60 -19.08
CA ALA A 7 17.23 13.98 -18.42
C ALA A 7 18.13 13.23 -19.41
N VAL A 8 17.57 12.65 -20.48
CA VAL A 8 18.33 11.99 -21.55
C VAL A 8 18.51 12.87 -22.79
N LEU A 9 18.42 14.20 -22.63
CA LEU A 9 18.68 15.18 -23.69
C LEU A 9 17.84 14.94 -24.97
N CYS A 10 16.59 14.54 -24.80
CA CYS A 10 15.60 14.42 -25.86
C CYS A 10 14.63 15.59 -25.78
N PHE A 11 14.74 16.52 -26.75
CA PHE A 11 13.94 17.74 -26.82
C PHE A 11 13.23 17.87 -28.18
N GLY A 12 12.22 18.74 -28.26
CA GLY A 12 11.54 19.11 -29.50
C GLY A 12 10.38 18.20 -29.91
N ALA A 13 9.97 18.28 -31.18
CA ALA A 13 8.78 17.57 -31.69
C ALA A 13 8.95 16.04 -31.78
N ASN A 14 10.19 15.54 -31.86
CA ASN A 14 10.50 14.13 -32.06
C ASN A 14 11.00 13.42 -30.80
N VAL A 15 10.53 13.84 -29.61
CA VAL A 15 10.94 13.27 -28.31
C VAL A 15 10.81 11.75 -28.28
N THR A 16 9.71 11.19 -28.79
CA THR A 16 9.50 9.73 -28.82
C THR A 16 10.55 9.01 -29.65
N SER A 17 10.84 9.48 -30.87
CA SER A 17 11.87 8.86 -31.71
C SER A 17 13.27 8.99 -31.11
N CYS A 18 13.55 10.08 -30.39
CA CYS A 18 14.79 10.24 -29.64
C CYS A 18 14.88 9.23 -28.48
N LEU A 19 13.82 9.11 -27.68
CA LEU A 19 13.74 8.16 -26.56
C LEU A 19 13.93 6.72 -27.03
N LEU A 20 13.30 6.33 -28.13
CA LEU A 20 13.43 4.98 -28.72
C LEU A 20 14.87 4.63 -29.16
N ARG A 21 15.72 5.64 -29.38
CA ARG A 21 17.14 5.45 -29.73
C ARG A 21 18.06 5.48 -28.52
N ARG A 22 17.54 5.76 -27.31
CA ARG A 22 18.35 5.74 -26.09
C ARG A 22 18.52 4.30 -25.60
N PRO A 23 19.70 3.94 -25.07
CA PRO A 23 19.87 2.65 -24.41
C PRO A 23 18.89 2.48 -23.25
N ALA A 24 18.34 1.28 -23.09
CA ALA A 24 17.35 1.00 -22.04
C ALA A 24 17.87 1.31 -20.64
N PHE A 25 19.15 1.06 -20.35
CA PHE A 25 19.74 1.37 -19.04
C PHE A 25 19.75 2.88 -18.76
N ALA A 26 19.96 3.73 -19.77
CA ALA A 26 19.94 5.18 -19.58
C ALA A 26 18.54 5.69 -19.24
N LEU A 27 17.51 5.13 -19.89
CA LEU A 27 16.12 5.43 -19.58
C LEU A 27 15.75 4.98 -18.16
N ARG A 28 16.16 3.77 -17.77
CA ARG A 28 15.94 3.23 -16.42
C ARG A 28 16.62 4.06 -15.33
N ASP A 29 17.91 4.37 -15.51
CA ASP A 29 18.69 5.04 -14.46
C ASP A 29 18.25 6.50 -14.28
N THR A 30 17.80 7.15 -15.37
CA THR A 30 17.15 8.48 -15.32
C THR A 30 15.72 8.44 -14.81
N ASP A 31 15.14 7.27 -14.59
CA ASP A 31 13.82 7.12 -13.96
C ASP A 31 13.94 7.05 -12.44
N ILE A 32 14.94 6.31 -11.95
CA ILE A 32 15.18 6.05 -10.52
C ILE A 32 15.64 7.31 -9.78
N ALA A 33 16.59 8.07 -10.34
CA ALA A 33 17.15 9.22 -9.63
C ALA A 33 16.15 10.39 -9.43
N PRO A 34 15.31 10.74 -10.42
CA PRO A 34 14.23 11.68 -10.20
C PRO A 34 13.19 11.16 -9.21
N GLU A 35 12.83 9.87 -9.21
CA GLU A 35 11.75 9.38 -8.33
C GLU A 35 11.93 9.76 -6.84
N TYR A 36 13.12 9.56 -6.28
CA TYR A 36 13.38 9.88 -4.87
C TYR A 36 13.73 11.36 -4.60
N LEU A 37 14.32 12.05 -5.58
CA LEU A 37 14.78 13.45 -5.43
C LEU A 37 13.76 14.48 -5.92
N ARG A 38 12.80 14.06 -6.74
CA ARG A 38 11.80 14.95 -7.33
C ARG A 38 10.82 15.45 -6.28
N HIS A 39 10.53 14.68 -5.24
CA HIS A 39 9.80 15.20 -4.07
C HIS A 39 10.52 16.36 -3.36
N LEU A 40 11.85 16.47 -3.50
CA LEU A 40 12.65 17.55 -2.92
C LEU A 40 12.82 18.75 -3.87
N THR A 41 12.56 18.59 -5.16
CA THR A 41 12.96 19.57 -6.20
C THR A 41 11.83 19.98 -7.14
N ALA A 42 10.79 19.17 -7.29
CA ALA A 42 9.60 19.53 -8.05
C ALA A 42 8.70 20.46 -7.22
N PRO A 43 7.83 21.25 -7.88
CA PRO A 43 6.73 21.89 -7.20
C PRO A 43 6.01 20.84 -6.35
N TRP A 44 5.63 21.21 -5.12
CA TRP A 44 5.10 20.34 -4.08
C TRP A 44 3.93 19.44 -4.50
N THR A 45 3.35 19.62 -5.69
CA THR A 45 2.26 18.84 -6.30
C THR A 45 2.57 17.37 -6.55
N GLU A 46 3.82 16.93 -6.54
CA GLU A 46 4.22 15.52 -6.74
C GLU A 46 4.61 14.89 -5.37
N SER A 47 3.62 14.29 -4.70
CA SER A 47 3.72 13.78 -3.32
C SER A 47 4.69 12.61 -3.17
N ALA A 48 5.30 12.48 -1.99
CA ALA A 48 6.09 11.29 -1.61
C ALA A 48 5.32 9.98 -1.92
N ASN A 49 6.04 8.98 -2.44
CA ASN A 49 5.49 7.70 -2.93
C ASN A 49 4.79 7.74 -4.30
N MET A 50 5.12 8.73 -5.14
CA MET A 50 4.65 8.77 -6.53
C MET A 50 5.63 8.01 -7.42
N LEU A 51 5.19 6.88 -7.97
CA LEU A 51 5.93 6.21 -9.04
C LEU A 51 5.91 7.11 -10.28
N ALA A 52 7.04 7.22 -10.98
CA ALA A 52 7.13 8.05 -12.19
C ALA A 52 6.18 7.57 -13.31
N TRP A 53 5.79 6.29 -13.27
CA TRP A 53 4.90 5.62 -14.20
C TRP A 53 3.76 4.95 -13.43
N MET A 54 2.61 5.61 -13.40
CA MET A 54 1.37 5.08 -12.84
C MET A 54 0.34 4.90 -13.96
N PRO A 55 -0.69 4.05 -13.76
CA PRO A 55 -1.86 4.07 -14.62
C PRO A 55 -2.37 5.51 -14.77
N ILE A 56 -2.59 5.93 -16.01
CA ILE A 56 -3.14 7.25 -16.31
C ILE A 56 -4.57 7.12 -16.77
N LEU A 57 -5.39 8.12 -16.49
CA LEU A 57 -6.70 8.22 -17.10
C LEU A 57 -6.55 8.52 -18.59
N ASP A 58 -7.13 7.67 -19.42
CA ASP A 58 -7.20 7.83 -20.86
C ASP A 58 -8.58 7.36 -21.35
N ALA A 59 -8.97 7.73 -22.56
CA ALA A 59 -10.31 7.44 -23.06
C ALA A 59 -10.56 5.95 -23.39
N GLU A 60 -9.51 5.12 -23.44
CA GLU A 60 -9.58 3.76 -24.00
C GLU A 60 -9.45 2.68 -22.93
N THR A 61 -8.40 2.76 -22.11
CA THR A 61 -8.02 1.76 -21.11
C THR A 61 -8.58 2.10 -19.74
N LEU A 62 -8.44 3.37 -19.30
CA LEU A 62 -8.87 3.81 -17.97
C LEU A 62 -9.72 5.09 -18.04
N PRO A 63 -10.94 5.01 -18.59
CA PRO A 63 -11.79 6.18 -18.87
C PRO A 63 -12.35 6.86 -17.63
N LEU A 64 -12.24 6.24 -16.46
CA LEU A 64 -12.73 6.75 -15.18
C LEU A 64 -11.71 6.51 -14.09
N ASN A 65 -11.70 7.41 -13.09
CA ASN A 65 -11.02 7.13 -11.83
C ASN A 65 -11.56 5.79 -11.25
N PRO A 66 -10.70 4.84 -10.83
CA PRO A 66 -11.18 3.54 -10.35
C PRO A 66 -12.11 3.62 -9.15
N LEU A 67 -11.89 4.53 -8.20
CA LEU A 67 -12.80 4.68 -7.07
C LEU A 67 -14.18 5.17 -7.54
N ASP A 68 -14.23 6.14 -8.45
CA ASP A 68 -15.48 6.57 -9.08
C ASP A 68 -16.18 5.41 -9.81
N ALA A 69 -15.41 4.58 -10.52
CA ALA A 69 -15.94 3.42 -11.23
C ALA A 69 -16.52 2.39 -10.25
N MET A 70 -15.83 2.10 -9.13
CA MET A 70 -16.31 1.20 -8.08
C MET A 70 -17.60 1.73 -7.44
N GLN A 71 -17.61 2.99 -7.00
CA GLN A 71 -18.77 3.63 -6.36
C GLN A 71 -20.00 3.66 -7.26
N ARG A 72 -19.80 3.96 -8.56
CA ARG A 72 -20.88 4.01 -9.56
C ARG A 72 -21.23 2.63 -10.12
N GLY A 73 -20.57 1.57 -9.66
CA GLY A 73 -20.76 0.22 -10.14
C GLY A 73 -20.34 -0.01 -11.59
N LYS A 74 -19.55 0.88 -12.19
CA LYS A 74 -19.06 0.82 -13.59
C LYS A 74 -17.80 -0.04 -13.73
N TYR A 75 -17.91 -1.30 -13.34
CA TYR A 75 -16.83 -2.30 -13.44
C TYR A 75 -17.42 -3.69 -13.66
N ASN A 76 -16.59 -4.64 -14.09
CA ASN A 76 -17.01 -6.04 -14.22
C ASN A 76 -17.31 -6.65 -12.85
N LYS A 77 -18.54 -7.11 -12.65
CA LYS A 77 -18.99 -7.70 -11.39
C LYS A 77 -18.44 -9.11 -11.24
N VAL A 78 -17.30 -9.24 -10.59
CA VAL A 78 -16.70 -10.52 -10.23
C VAL A 78 -16.42 -10.54 -8.72
N PRO A 79 -16.52 -11.71 -8.06
CA PRO A 79 -16.06 -11.86 -6.70
C PRO A 79 -14.64 -11.32 -6.57
N THR A 80 -14.40 -10.43 -5.62
CA THR A 80 -13.11 -9.75 -5.46
C THR A 80 -12.58 -9.88 -4.04
N ILE A 81 -11.33 -10.31 -3.88
CA ILE A 81 -10.59 -10.20 -2.61
C ILE A 81 -9.71 -8.97 -2.67
N LEU A 82 -9.84 -8.13 -1.65
CA LEU A 82 -8.92 -7.05 -1.35
C LEU A 82 -8.19 -7.41 -0.06
N SER A 83 -6.85 -7.37 -0.09
CA SER A 83 -6.01 -7.72 1.04
C SER A 83 -4.99 -6.63 1.33
N SER A 84 -4.69 -6.44 2.61
CA SER A 84 -3.55 -5.63 3.07
C SER A 84 -2.77 -6.41 4.14
N VAL A 85 -1.60 -5.91 4.51
CA VAL A 85 -0.88 -6.32 5.72
C VAL A 85 -0.96 -5.26 6.82
N THR A 86 -0.49 -5.55 8.04
CA THR A 86 -0.64 -4.64 9.20
C THR A 86 0.32 -3.46 9.22
N ASN A 87 1.45 -3.55 8.51
CA ASN A 87 2.52 -2.56 8.55
C ASN A 87 3.10 -2.32 7.15
N GLU A 88 2.22 -2.12 6.17
CA GLU A 88 2.55 -1.96 4.75
C GLU A 88 3.78 -1.08 4.52
N THR A 89 3.79 0.13 5.06
CA THR A 89 4.82 1.10 4.70
C THR A 89 6.18 0.88 5.36
N LEU A 90 6.28 0.01 6.38
CA LEU A 90 7.56 -0.31 7.01
C LEU A 90 8.55 -0.93 6.04
N ALA A 91 8.08 -1.66 5.02
CA ALA A 91 8.92 -2.30 4.02
C ALA A 91 9.76 -1.30 3.20
N PHE A 92 9.30 -0.05 3.08
CA PHE A 92 9.95 0.98 2.27
C PHE A 92 10.90 1.88 3.07
N VAL A 93 11.00 1.68 4.38
CA VAL A 93 11.91 2.44 5.24
C VAL A 93 13.05 1.54 5.72
N PRO A 94 14.28 1.71 5.19
CA PRO A 94 15.43 0.93 5.62
C PRO A 94 15.65 1.01 7.14
N THR A 95 16.16 -0.07 7.74
CA THR A 95 16.39 -0.18 9.20
C THR A 95 17.18 1.00 9.76
N GLU A 96 18.23 1.40 9.05
CA GLU A 96 19.12 2.49 9.44
C GLU A 96 18.42 3.84 9.39
N LEU A 97 17.62 4.08 8.35
CA LEU A 97 16.84 5.31 8.20
C LEU A 97 15.77 5.39 9.29
N MET A 98 15.08 4.28 9.57
CA MET A 98 14.12 4.19 10.66
C MET A 98 14.79 4.50 12.00
N ARG A 99 16.00 3.99 12.26
CA ARG A 99 16.76 4.25 13.49
C ARG A 99 17.16 5.72 13.61
N LEU A 100 17.66 6.34 12.54
CA LEU A 100 18.07 7.74 12.52
C LEU A 100 16.87 8.70 12.62
N GLY A 101 15.78 8.38 11.92
CA GLY A 101 14.54 9.13 11.88
C GLY A 101 13.59 8.88 13.05
N ASN A 102 13.98 8.09 14.07
CA ASN A 102 13.14 7.80 15.23
C ASN A 102 13.11 8.94 16.25
N ASN A 103 12.70 10.13 15.82
CA ASN A 103 12.57 11.32 16.63
C ASN A 103 11.34 12.15 16.19
N TRP A 104 10.78 12.95 17.10
CA TRP A 104 9.57 13.74 16.83
C TRP A 104 9.72 14.75 15.68
N PRO A 105 10.84 15.49 15.53
CA PRO A 105 11.03 16.36 14.37
C PRO A 105 10.91 15.62 13.04
N SER A 106 11.54 14.45 12.91
CA SER A 106 11.47 13.63 11.69
C SER A 106 10.06 13.10 11.43
N TYR A 107 9.33 12.73 12.48
CA TYR A 107 7.91 12.36 12.39
C TYR A 107 7.08 13.52 11.81
N HIS A 108 7.15 14.71 12.40
CA HIS A 108 6.38 15.86 11.92
C HIS A 108 6.76 16.26 10.51
N GLU A 109 8.06 16.23 10.16
CA GLU A 109 8.50 16.57 8.81
C GLU A 109 8.02 15.54 7.78
N THR A 110 8.06 14.25 8.13
CA THR A 110 7.48 13.19 7.29
C THR A 110 6.00 13.46 7.03
N LEU A 111 5.24 13.83 8.06
CA LEU A 111 3.82 14.16 7.90
C LEU A 111 3.60 15.41 7.04
N ARG A 112 4.45 16.44 7.15
CA ARG A 112 4.36 17.65 6.31
C ARG A 112 4.65 17.35 4.85
N ILE A 113 5.67 16.54 4.57
CA ILE A 113 6.02 16.13 3.21
C ILE A 113 4.86 15.33 2.59
N VAL A 114 4.28 14.41 3.35
CA VAL A 114 3.25 13.48 2.85
C VAL A 114 1.86 14.14 2.79
N PHE A 115 1.41 14.77 3.88
CA PHE A 115 0.03 15.25 4.06
C PHE A 115 -0.13 16.77 3.99
N ARG A 116 0.96 17.52 3.84
CA ARG A 116 0.95 18.98 3.62
C ARG A 116 0.16 19.74 4.68
N GLU A 117 -0.83 20.54 4.26
CA GLU A 117 -1.69 21.36 5.13
C GLU A 117 -2.47 20.52 6.16
N ARG A 118 -2.63 19.21 5.93
CA ARG A 118 -3.33 18.29 6.84
C ARG A 118 -2.41 17.64 7.86
N ALA A 119 -1.09 17.84 7.78
CA ALA A 119 -0.10 17.18 8.62
C ALA A 119 -0.37 17.33 10.11
N ASP A 120 -0.73 18.54 10.58
CA ASP A 120 -0.99 18.78 12.00
C ASP A 120 -2.28 18.11 12.48
N LYS A 121 -3.33 18.09 11.65
CA LYS A 121 -4.59 17.37 11.93
C LYS A 121 -4.34 15.87 12.03
N VAL A 122 -3.56 15.31 11.11
CA VAL A 122 -3.15 13.90 11.12
C VAL A 122 -2.31 13.60 12.35
N ALA A 123 -1.30 14.43 12.66
CA ALA A 123 -0.45 14.25 13.83
C ALA A 123 -1.27 14.23 15.13
N ALA A 124 -2.23 15.15 15.27
CA ALA A 124 -3.11 15.24 16.43
C ALA A 124 -3.99 13.98 16.58
N HIS A 125 -4.58 13.48 15.47
CA HIS A 125 -5.40 12.26 15.48
C HIS A 125 -4.63 11.05 16.04
N TYR A 126 -3.41 10.82 15.53
CA TYR A 126 -2.58 9.68 15.94
C TYR A 126 -1.87 9.89 17.30
N ALA A 127 -1.74 11.14 17.76
CA ALA A 127 -1.29 11.42 19.12
C ALA A 127 -2.40 11.14 20.17
N ALA A 128 -3.67 11.34 19.79
CA ALA A 128 -4.81 11.13 20.68
C ALA A 128 -5.33 9.68 20.69
N SER A 129 -5.05 8.88 19.66
CA SER A 129 -5.55 7.51 19.53
C SER A 129 -4.81 6.53 20.48
N PRO A 130 -5.51 5.73 21.31
CA PRO A 130 -4.87 4.88 22.34
C PRO A 130 -3.82 3.90 21.82
N ASP A 131 -4.07 3.28 20.66
CA ASP A 131 -3.22 2.28 20.03
C ASP A 131 -1.98 2.85 19.34
N SER A 132 -1.98 4.13 18.95
CA SER A 132 -0.82 4.80 18.35
C SER A 132 -0.10 5.79 19.26
N SER A 133 -0.76 6.30 20.31
CA SER A 133 -0.25 7.35 21.21
C SER A 133 1.01 6.97 22.00
N ALA A 134 1.25 5.67 22.22
CA ALA A 134 2.45 5.15 22.87
C ALA A 134 3.55 4.73 21.89
N LEU A 135 3.29 4.73 20.58
CA LEU A 135 4.28 4.31 19.58
C LEU A 135 5.44 5.31 19.49
N PRO A 136 6.69 4.82 19.31
CA PRO A 136 7.83 5.66 18.95
C PRO A 136 7.57 6.41 17.63
N PRO A 137 8.20 7.59 17.42
CA PRO A 137 7.94 8.46 16.27
C PRO A 137 8.00 7.75 14.91
N ALA A 138 9.03 6.93 14.66
CA ALA A 138 9.17 6.25 13.37
C ALA A 138 8.09 5.17 13.16
N ARG A 139 7.74 4.40 14.22
CA ARG A 139 6.64 3.42 14.14
C ARG A 139 5.29 4.11 13.97
N ARG A 140 5.08 5.26 14.62
CA ARG A 140 3.87 6.06 14.43
C ARG A 140 3.76 6.57 13.00
N ALA A 141 4.83 7.10 12.41
CA ALA A 141 4.85 7.51 11.00
C ALA A 141 4.49 6.35 10.06
N ALA A 142 5.00 5.14 10.35
CA ALA A 142 4.67 3.96 9.56
C ALA A 142 3.19 3.56 9.68
N VAL A 143 2.60 3.57 10.88
CA VAL A 143 1.17 3.29 11.05
C VAL A 143 0.33 4.34 10.31
N VAL A 144 0.62 5.63 10.48
CA VAL A 144 -0.09 6.73 9.80
C VAL A 144 -0.08 6.54 8.28
N THR A 145 1.09 6.26 7.71
CA THR A 145 1.25 6.10 6.27
C THR A 145 0.68 4.77 5.76
N THR A 146 0.72 3.69 6.55
CA THR A 146 0.06 2.41 6.25
C THR A 146 -1.45 2.58 6.16
N ASP A 147 -2.05 3.25 7.13
CA ASP A 147 -3.49 3.52 7.14
C ASP A 147 -3.88 4.37 5.92
N ALA A 148 -3.17 5.48 5.70
CA ALA A 148 -3.48 6.41 4.61
C ALA A 148 -3.35 5.76 3.23
N LEU A 149 -2.23 5.11 2.94
CA LEU A 149 -1.89 4.65 1.60
C LEU A 149 -2.49 3.28 1.25
N MET A 150 -2.77 2.45 2.26
CA MET A 150 -3.08 1.04 2.04
C MET A 150 -4.28 0.59 2.85
N THR A 151 -4.16 0.42 4.17
CA THR A 151 -5.19 -0.27 4.98
C THR A 151 -6.56 0.40 4.89
N CYS A 152 -6.64 1.70 5.10
CA CYS A 152 -7.93 2.41 5.08
C CYS A 152 -8.39 2.72 3.66
N TYR A 153 -7.47 2.91 2.70
CA TYR A 153 -7.81 3.00 1.28
C TYR A 153 -8.45 1.70 0.77
N VAL A 154 -7.86 0.55 1.11
CA VAL A 154 -8.37 -0.77 0.74
C VAL A 154 -9.72 -1.06 1.40
N ARG A 155 -9.91 -0.67 2.67
CA ARG A 155 -11.23 -0.74 3.34
C ARG A 155 -12.27 0.12 2.60
N TYR A 156 -11.91 1.34 2.21
CA TYR A 156 -12.80 2.23 1.47
C TYR A 156 -13.19 1.65 0.11
N ALA A 157 -12.22 1.13 -0.66
CA ALA A 157 -12.47 0.43 -1.91
C ALA A 157 -13.36 -0.81 -1.70
N ALA A 158 -13.12 -1.59 -0.65
CA ALA A 158 -13.93 -2.75 -0.31
C ALA A 158 -15.38 -2.37 0.01
N ARG A 159 -15.63 -1.26 0.71
CA ARG A 159 -16.99 -0.74 0.93
C ARG A 159 -17.68 -0.37 -0.39
N ALA A 160 -16.97 0.33 -1.28
CA ALA A 160 -17.52 0.72 -2.58
C ALA A 160 -17.87 -0.50 -3.45
N LEU A 161 -17.02 -1.52 -3.47
CA LEU A 161 -17.27 -2.77 -4.19
C LEU A 161 -18.40 -3.59 -3.54
N ALA A 162 -18.42 -3.71 -2.20
CA ALA A 162 -19.42 -4.49 -1.46
C ALA A 162 -20.84 -3.94 -1.62
N ALA A 163 -20.99 -2.64 -1.83
CA ALA A 163 -22.27 -2.02 -2.15
C ALA A 163 -22.86 -2.49 -3.50
N GLN A 164 -22.05 -3.11 -4.36
CA GLN A 164 -22.39 -3.39 -5.75
C GLN A 164 -22.04 -4.83 -6.20
N GLY A 165 -21.48 -5.67 -5.32
CA GLY A 165 -21.05 -7.03 -5.66
C GLY A 165 -20.37 -7.78 -4.51
N GLU A 166 -20.10 -9.05 -4.76
CA GLU A 166 -19.45 -9.95 -3.81
C GLU A 166 -17.99 -9.52 -3.57
N THR A 167 -17.70 -9.08 -2.34
CA THR A 167 -16.40 -8.51 -1.96
C THR A 167 -15.92 -9.16 -0.68
N TYR A 168 -14.62 -9.43 -0.61
CA TYR A 168 -13.94 -10.00 0.54
C TYR A 168 -12.81 -9.07 0.94
N LEU A 169 -12.81 -8.62 2.19
CA LEU A 169 -11.71 -7.85 2.77
C LEU A 169 -10.87 -8.79 3.64
N SER A 170 -9.56 -8.69 3.53
CA SER A 170 -8.60 -9.54 4.23
C SER A 170 -7.46 -8.72 4.80
N THR A 171 -6.97 -9.10 5.98
CA THR A 171 -5.75 -8.55 6.56
C THR A 171 -4.80 -9.67 6.93
N PHE A 172 -3.61 -9.65 6.35
CA PHE A 172 -2.52 -10.55 6.70
C PHE A 172 -1.71 -9.94 7.85
N MET A 173 -1.65 -10.64 8.98
CA MET A 173 -1.10 -10.16 10.25
C MET A 173 0.03 -11.04 10.78
N LEU A 174 0.51 -12.00 9.99
CA LEU A 174 1.70 -12.76 10.36
C LEU A 174 2.95 -11.89 10.16
N GLN A 175 3.81 -11.85 11.17
CA GLN A 175 5.16 -11.31 11.11
C GLN A 175 6.08 -12.45 10.63
N PRO A 176 6.48 -12.50 9.34
CA PRO A 176 7.21 -13.66 8.83
C PRO A 176 8.68 -13.59 9.23
N HIS A 177 9.38 -14.73 9.16
CA HIS A 177 10.85 -14.77 9.27
C HIS A 177 11.56 -14.52 7.92
N SER A 178 10.79 -14.34 6.85
CA SER A 178 11.30 -14.10 5.50
C SER A 178 10.26 -13.37 4.66
N SER A 179 10.68 -12.38 3.87
CA SER A 179 9.82 -11.57 3.01
C SER A 179 10.57 -11.17 1.74
N GLN A 180 9.84 -10.99 0.64
CA GLN A 180 10.34 -10.43 -0.62
C GLN A 180 10.94 -9.03 -0.41
N MET A 181 10.41 -8.28 0.56
CA MET A 181 10.90 -6.96 0.94
C MET A 181 11.54 -6.99 2.32
N GLN A 182 12.85 -7.23 2.33
CA GLN A 182 13.67 -7.37 3.55
C GLN A 182 14.57 -6.14 3.82
N LEU A 183 14.15 -4.94 3.42
CA LEU A 183 14.91 -3.70 3.66
C LEU A 183 14.88 -3.26 5.13
N ASN A 184 13.84 -3.66 5.86
CA ASN A 184 13.67 -3.38 7.27
C ASN A 184 13.71 -4.69 8.07
N SER A 185 14.59 -4.79 9.05
CA SER A 185 14.78 -6.03 9.82
C SER A 185 13.52 -6.45 10.57
N LEU A 186 12.66 -5.50 10.98
CA LEU A 186 11.39 -5.81 11.63
C LEU A 186 10.49 -6.65 10.73
N CYS A 187 10.59 -6.52 9.41
CA CYS A 187 9.75 -7.24 8.45
C CYS A 187 10.10 -8.74 8.32
N VAL A 188 11.21 -9.18 8.92
CA VAL A 188 11.72 -10.55 8.85
C VAL A 188 12.17 -11.11 10.20
N GLU A 189 11.88 -10.41 11.30
CA GLU A 189 12.32 -10.82 12.65
C GLU A 189 11.49 -11.98 13.22
N GLY A 190 10.31 -12.24 12.65
CA GLY A 190 9.36 -13.24 13.14
C GLY A 190 8.64 -12.83 14.44
N PRO A 191 7.66 -13.63 14.91
CA PRO A 191 6.89 -13.29 16.10
C PRO A 191 7.69 -13.49 17.41
N PRO A 192 7.46 -12.66 18.45
CA PRO A 192 6.55 -11.51 18.50
C PRO A 192 7.21 -10.17 18.13
N ALA A 193 8.47 -10.18 17.72
CA ALA A 193 9.30 -8.97 17.59
C ALA A 193 9.17 -8.27 16.22
N GLY A 194 8.71 -8.99 15.20
CA GLY A 194 8.62 -8.50 13.84
C GLY A 194 7.34 -7.70 13.52
N ALA A 195 7.12 -7.52 12.22
CA ALA A 195 6.01 -6.80 11.63
C ALA A 195 5.53 -7.47 10.33
N SER A 196 4.24 -7.37 10.01
CA SER A 196 3.72 -7.81 8.72
C SER A 196 3.82 -6.66 7.73
N CYS A 197 4.91 -6.62 6.96
CA CYS A 197 5.22 -5.51 6.04
C CYS A 197 4.78 -5.79 4.60
N HIS A 198 4.84 -4.78 3.72
CA HIS A 198 4.43 -4.94 2.31
C HIS A 198 5.02 -6.21 1.69
N ALA A 199 4.17 -6.93 0.95
CA ALA A 199 4.46 -8.22 0.35
C ALA A 199 4.75 -9.40 1.31
N ALA A 200 4.61 -9.24 2.63
CA ALA A 200 4.81 -10.34 3.60
C ALA A 200 3.89 -11.54 3.35
N ASP A 201 2.75 -11.34 2.73
CA ASP A 201 1.76 -12.37 2.44
C ASP A 201 2.04 -13.11 1.11
N VAL A 202 2.84 -12.55 0.19
CA VAL A 202 3.11 -13.13 -1.13
C VAL A 202 3.73 -14.53 -1.03
N LEU A 203 4.64 -14.73 -0.08
CA LEU A 203 5.23 -16.04 0.21
C LEU A 203 4.18 -17.07 0.69
N TYR A 204 3.03 -16.62 1.18
CA TYR A 204 1.93 -17.46 1.67
C TYR A 204 0.82 -17.61 0.62
N GLN A 205 0.77 -16.73 -0.38
CA GLN A 205 -0.08 -16.87 -1.56
C GLN A 205 0.51 -17.87 -2.56
N ILE A 206 1.84 -17.89 -2.69
CA ILE A 206 2.57 -18.75 -3.62
C ILE A 206 3.62 -19.55 -2.82
N PRO A 207 3.30 -20.79 -2.39
CA PRO A 207 4.18 -21.53 -1.51
C PRO A 207 5.54 -21.82 -2.15
N THR A 208 6.61 -21.59 -1.41
CA THR A 208 7.96 -21.85 -1.94
C THR A 208 8.25 -23.34 -2.02
N SER A 209 8.63 -23.79 -3.21
CA SER A 209 9.31 -25.08 -3.39
C SER A 209 10.77 -25.02 -2.92
N PRO A 210 11.42 -26.16 -2.63
CA PRO A 210 12.85 -26.18 -2.30
C PRO A 210 13.74 -25.46 -3.33
N ARG A 211 13.40 -25.59 -4.62
CA ARG A 211 14.10 -24.89 -5.71
C ARG A 211 13.93 -23.37 -5.64
N MET A 212 12.73 -22.89 -5.29
CA MET A 212 12.48 -21.46 -5.10
C MET A 212 13.23 -20.94 -3.89
N THR A 213 13.21 -21.64 -2.76
CA THR A 213 13.97 -21.29 -1.56
C THR A 213 15.47 -21.20 -1.86
N GLN A 214 16.04 -22.15 -2.61
CA GLN A 214 17.46 -22.12 -2.98
C GLN A 214 17.83 -20.86 -3.77
N ARG A 215 16.95 -20.41 -4.69
CA ARG A 215 17.18 -19.26 -5.58
C ARG A 215 16.89 -17.91 -4.93
N THR A 216 15.78 -17.82 -4.22
CA THR A 216 15.25 -16.55 -3.67
C THR A 216 15.67 -16.31 -2.23
N LYS A 217 16.12 -17.36 -1.54
CA LYS A 217 16.38 -17.35 -0.09
C LYS A 217 15.13 -17.09 0.75
N LEU A 218 13.93 -17.22 0.17
CA LEU A 218 12.66 -17.16 0.89
C LEU A 218 12.33 -18.51 1.54
N PHE A 219 11.94 -18.51 2.80
CA PHE A 219 11.67 -19.73 3.58
C PHE A 219 10.61 -19.52 4.66
N TYR A 220 10.08 -20.63 5.17
CA TYR A 220 9.29 -20.66 6.41
C TYR A 220 10.19 -21.16 7.54
N ALA A 221 10.34 -20.39 8.61
CA ALA A 221 11.18 -20.76 9.75
C ALA A 221 10.51 -21.77 10.67
N THR A 222 9.17 -21.84 10.65
CA THR A 222 8.40 -22.71 11.55
C THR A 222 7.36 -23.55 10.82
N ASP A 223 6.98 -24.67 11.44
CA ASP A 223 5.87 -25.50 10.98
C ASP A 223 4.54 -24.72 10.90
N ALA A 224 4.34 -23.78 11.81
CA ALA A 224 3.13 -22.95 11.84
C ALA A 224 3.07 -22.02 10.62
N GLU A 225 4.18 -21.40 10.23
CA GLU A 225 4.27 -20.61 8.99
C GLU A 225 4.01 -21.49 7.75
N SER A 226 4.64 -22.67 7.67
CA SER A 226 4.43 -23.59 6.55
C SER A 226 2.99 -24.10 6.46
N LYS A 227 2.34 -24.36 7.61
CA LYS A 227 0.91 -24.71 7.68
C LYS A 227 0.02 -23.55 7.22
N LEU A 228 0.31 -22.33 7.68
CA LEU A 228 -0.41 -21.14 7.25
C LEU A 228 -0.28 -20.93 5.74
N ALA A 229 0.91 -21.09 5.17
CA ALA A 229 1.12 -20.93 3.73
C ALA A 229 0.26 -21.90 2.91
N ARG A 230 0.23 -23.19 3.31
CA ARG A 230 -0.66 -24.18 2.67
C ARG A 230 -2.13 -23.82 2.82
N HIS A 231 -2.53 -23.31 3.98
CA HIS A 231 -3.92 -22.93 4.25
C HIS A 231 -4.33 -21.71 3.41
N TYR A 232 -3.54 -20.64 3.46
CA TYR A 232 -3.81 -19.40 2.75
C TYR A 232 -3.85 -19.59 1.23
N THR A 233 -2.86 -20.32 0.68
CA THR A 233 -2.85 -20.69 -0.74
C THR A 233 -4.07 -21.52 -1.13
N ARG A 234 -4.48 -22.49 -0.30
CA ARG A 234 -5.68 -23.29 -0.56
C ARG A 234 -6.94 -22.42 -0.61
N ALA A 235 -7.08 -21.46 0.31
CA ALA A 235 -8.21 -20.54 0.32
C ALA A 235 -8.26 -19.69 -0.96
N ILE A 236 -7.10 -19.22 -1.45
CA ILE A 236 -7.00 -18.48 -2.72
C ILE A 236 -7.38 -19.37 -3.91
N ILE A 237 -6.90 -20.62 -3.96
CA ILE A 237 -7.26 -21.57 -5.03
C ILE A 237 -8.76 -21.89 -4.99
N GLN A 238 -9.35 -22.09 -3.81
CA GLN A 238 -10.79 -22.32 -3.66
C GLN A 238 -11.58 -21.13 -4.18
N PHE A 239 -11.20 -19.92 -3.77
CA PHE A 239 -11.82 -18.69 -4.26
C PHE A 239 -11.74 -18.56 -5.79
N ALA A 240 -10.54 -18.71 -6.36
CA ALA A 240 -10.32 -18.60 -7.80
C ALA A 240 -11.04 -19.69 -8.62
N SER A 241 -11.32 -20.85 -8.01
CA SER A 241 -12.07 -21.95 -8.65
C SER A 241 -13.58 -21.87 -8.45
N GLY A 242 -14.09 -20.81 -7.82
CA GLY A 242 -15.53 -20.66 -7.49
C GLY A 242 -16.03 -21.65 -6.44
N ARG A 243 -15.11 -22.30 -5.71
CA ARG A 243 -15.45 -23.17 -4.58
C ARG A 243 -15.56 -22.34 -3.31
N GLN A 244 -16.27 -22.86 -2.32
CA GLN A 244 -16.32 -22.24 -1.00
C GLN A 244 -14.88 -22.06 -0.47
N SER A 245 -14.54 -20.80 -0.22
CA SER A 245 -13.26 -20.36 0.33
C SER A 245 -13.41 -19.99 1.80
N ASP A 246 -12.29 -19.98 2.52
CA ASP A 246 -12.25 -19.59 3.93
C ASP A 246 -12.27 -18.07 4.15
N PHE A 247 -12.16 -17.27 3.08
CA PHE A 247 -12.37 -15.82 3.16
C PHE A 247 -13.81 -15.51 3.61
N VAL A 248 -13.93 -14.61 4.58
CA VAL A 248 -15.19 -14.04 5.04
C VAL A 248 -15.60 -12.94 4.07
N GLN A 249 -16.80 -13.05 3.52
CA GLN A 249 -17.39 -11.97 2.72
C GLN A 249 -17.48 -10.71 3.58
N TYR A 250 -17.02 -9.58 3.02
CA TYR A 250 -16.94 -8.33 3.75
C TYR A 250 -18.35 -7.81 4.07
N ASN A 251 -18.63 -7.61 5.36
CA ASN A 251 -19.84 -6.93 5.81
C ASN A 251 -19.50 -5.47 6.11
N ALA A 252 -19.89 -4.55 5.23
CA ALA A 252 -19.59 -3.12 5.38
C ALA A 252 -20.25 -2.48 6.61
N THR A 253 -21.44 -2.96 7.00
CA THR A 253 -22.20 -2.42 8.14
C THR A 253 -21.55 -2.78 9.47
N GLU A 254 -21.14 -4.04 9.62
CA GLU A 254 -20.50 -4.53 10.85
C GLU A 254 -18.98 -4.39 10.83
N ASP A 255 -18.42 -4.01 9.66
CA ASP A 255 -17.00 -3.95 9.35
C ASP A 255 -16.26 -5.26 9.64
N VAL A 256 -16.83 -6.36 9.13
CA VAL A 256 -16.35 -7.73 9.36
C VAL A 256 -15.55 -8.24 8.18
N SER A 257 -14.33 -8.70 8.42
CA SER A 257 -13.36 -9.13 7.40
C SER A 257 -12.56 -10.38 7.83
N SER A 258 -11.70 -10.86 6.94
CA SER A 258 -10.80 -12.00 7.22
C SER A 258 -9.50 -11.55 7.87
N ARG A 259 -8.97 -12.36 8.78
CA ARG A 259 -7.63 -12.23 9.35
C ARG A 259 -6.82 -13.48 9.13
N TRP A 260 -5.56 -13.31 8.77
CA TRP A 260 -4.59 -14.40 8.66
C TRP A 260 -3.43 -14.13 9.61
N SER A 261 -3.19 -15.02 10.57
CA SER A 261 -2.07 -14.92 11.51
C SER A 261 -1.38 -16.27 11.69
N ILE A 262 -0.36 -16.34 12.55
CA ILE A 262 0.33 -17.59 12.86
C ILE A 262 -0.60 -18.69 13.40
N THR A 263 -1.73 -18.32 14.01
CA THR A 263 -2.74 -19.25 14.54
C THR A 263 -3.77 -19.68 13.48
N GLY A 264 -3.65 -19.22 12.23
CA GLY A 264 -4.56 -19.52 11.14
C GLY A 264 -5.53 -18.40 10.82
N LYS A 265 -6.61 -18.75 10.11
CA LYS A 265 -7.67 -17.83 9.72
C LYS A 265 -8.59 -17.52 10.91
N SER A 266 -8.96 -16.25 11.05
CA SER A 266 -10.00 -15.79 11.98
C SER A 266 -10.79 -14.64 11.36
N THR A 267 -11.78 -14.13 12.08
CA THR A 267 -12.56 -12.97 11.69
C THR A 267 -12.01 -11.72 12.39
N LEU A 268 -11.90 -10.62 11.66
CA LEU A 268 -11.69 -9.28 12.21
C LEU A 268 -13.01 -8.53 12.19
N GLN A 269 -13.21 -7.70 13.19
CA GLN A 269 -14.35 -6.78 13.27
C GLN A 269 -13.82 -5.40 13.61
N ARG A 270 -14.22 -4.38 12.85
CA ARG A 270 -13.86 -2.98 13.06
C ARG A 270 -12.34 -2.75 13.14
N TYR A 271 -11.59 -3.46 12.30
CA TYR A 271 -10.14 -3.32 12.26
C TYR A 271 -9.77 -1.89 11.83
N HIS A 272 -9.06 -1.16 12.70
CA HIS A 272 -8.65 0.24 12.49
C HIS A 272 -9.83 1.19 12.21
N ASP A 273 -11.05 0.90 12.69
CA ASP A 273 -12.24 1.68 12.34
C ASP A 273 -12.09 3.18 12.67
N HIS A 274 -11.52 3.52 13.82
CA HIS A 274 -11.28 4.90 14.24
C HIS A 274 -10.34 5.65 13.28
N HIS A 275 -9.24 5.01 12.86
CA HIS A 275 -8.29 5.60 11.91
C HIS A 275 -8.88 5.68 10.50
N CYS A 276 -9.56 4.62 10.06
CA CYS A 276 -10.12 4.60 8.73
C CYS A 276 -11.30 5.55 8.58
N ASN A 277 -12.15 5.71 9.59
CA ASN A 277 -13.19 6.73 9.56
C ASN A 277 -12.59 8.14 9.49
N PHE A 278 -11.49 8.41 10.22
CA PHE A 278 -10.76 9.69 10.07
C PHE A 278 -10.30 9.93 8.62
N TRP A 279 -9.69 8.95 7.97
CA TRP A 279 -9.24 9.10 6.58
C TRP A 279 -10.39 9.21 5.58
N GLU A 280 -11.48 8.48 5.80
CA GLU A 280 -12.69 8.57 4.99
C GLU A 280 -13.35 9.96 5.12
N ASP A 281 -13.38 10.53 6.32
CA ASP A 281 -13.90 11.88 6.60
C ASP A 281 -13.03 12.98 5.99
N VAL A 282 -11.71 12.77 5.98
CA VAL A 282 -10.73 13.66 5.32
C VAL A 282 -10.83 13.56 3.78
N GLY A 283 -11.37 12.44 3.28
CA GLY A 283 -11.83 12.28 1.91
C GLY A 283 -10.82 11.63 0.97
N TYR A 284 -10.90 10.30 0.84
CA TYR A 284 -10.17 9.55 -0.19
C TYR A 284 -10.50 10.01 -1.62
N ALA A 285 -11.77 10.24 -1.91
CA ALA A 285 -12.25 10.67 -3.22
C ALA A 285 -11.97 12.17 -3.52
N ALA A 286 -11.70 12.97 -2.48
CA ALA A 286 -11.56 14.43 -2.57
C ALA A 286 -10.08 14.89 -2.60
N ASP A 287 -9.15 13.97 -2.86
CA ASP A 287 -7.69 14.19 -2.82
C ASP A 287 -7.18 14.30 -1.36
N VAL A 288 -6.82 13.16 -0.76
CA VAL A 288 -6.26 13.06 0.61
C VAL A 288 -5.07 14.01 0.80
N TRP A 289 -4.37 14.33 -0.29
CA TRP A 289 -3.14 15.11 -0.33
C TRP A 289 -3.36 16.62 -0.51
N ARG A 290 -4.59 17.06 -0.78
CA ARG A 290 -4.91 18.50 -0.89
C ARG A 290 -5.28 19.12 0.44
N GLY A 291 -4.84 20.36 0.61
CA GLY A 291 -5.42 21.27 1.59
C GLY A 291 -6.83 21.71 1.21
N ASP A 292 -7.60 22.19 2.18
CA ASP A 292 -9.02 22.50 2.03
C ASP A 292 -9.29 23.72 1.11
N ASN A 293 -8.24 24.37 0.59
CA ASN A 293 -8.31 25.63 -0.17
C ASN A 293 -8.63 25.50 -1.68
N GLY A 294 -9.22 24.40 -2.15
CA GLY A 294 -10.08 24.36 -3.35
C GLY A 294 -9.57 24.81 -4.73
N THR A 295 -8.35 25.32 -4.92
CA THR A 295 -8.01 26.11 -6.13
C THR A 295 -7.09 25.46 -7.17
N THR A 296 -6.74 24.18 -7.08
CA THR A 296 -5.86 23.56 -8.11
C THR A 296 -6.34 22.18 -8.54
N HIS A 297 -6.88 22.07 -9.77
CA HIS A 297 -7.16 20.80 -10.44
C HIS A 297 -5.86 20.06 -10.79
N ILE A 298 -5.29 19.32 -9.84
CA ILE A 298 -4.34 18.25 -10.11
C ILE A 298 -5.15 17.02 -10.59
N PRO A 299 -4.68 16.26 -11.61
CA PRO A 299 -5.33 15.02 -12.00
C PRO A 299 -5.49 14.09 -10.79
N GLN A 300 -6.73 13.64 -10.56
CA GLN A 300 -7.09 12.76 -9.45
C GLN A 300 -6.27 11.47 -9.53
N PHE A 301 -5.67 11.11 -8.40
CA PHE A 301 -4.82 9.94 -8.27
C PHE A 301 -5.59 8.65 -8.51
N VAL A 302 -4.91 7.70 -9.15
CA VAL A 302 -5.30 6.29 -9.22
C VAL A 302 -4.22 5.53 -8.47
N VAL A 303 -4.51 5.11 -7.24
CA VAL A 303 -3.72 4.12 -6.50
C VAL A 303 -4.28 2.74 -6.79
#